data_AF-A0A353ZS64-F1
#
_entry.id   AF-A0A353ZS64-F1
#
_cell.length_a   1.000
_cell.length_b   1.000
_cell.length_c   1.000
_cell.angle_alpha   90.00
_cell.angle_beta   90.00
_cell.angle_gamma   90.00
#
_symmetry.space_group_name_H-M   'P 1'
#
loop_
_entity.id
_entity.type
_entity.pdbx_description
1 polymer ?
#
loop_
_entity_poly.entity_id
_entity_poly.type
_entity_poly.pdbx_seq_one_letter_code
_entity_poly.pdbx_strand_id
1 'polypeptide(L)'
;MGPLMAVPALEARRAAGQRTVVLDVRWALGDPHGREHYLEGHLPGAVFVDLATELATPATPARGRHPLPTDAEFQETARHWGIN
;
A
#
# COMPACT_ATOMS: atom_id res chain seq x y z
N MET A 1 -9.66 -18.00 3.81
CA MET A 1 -8.54 -17.06 4.06
C MET A 1 -9.15 -15.79 4.61
N GLY A 2 -8.74 -15.35 5.80
CA GLY A 2 -9.29 -14.13 6.42
C GLY A 2 -8.58 -12.86 5.92
N PRO A 3 -9.12 -11.67 6.21
CA PRO A 3 -8.50 -10.39 5.84
C PRO A 3 -7.22 -10.10 6.64
N LEU A 4 -6.95 -10.85 7.71
CA LEU A 4 -5.78 -10.70 8.56
C LEU A 4 -4.85 -11.91 8.42
N MET A 5 -3.55 -11.66 8.54
CA MET A 5 -2.49 -12.67 8.50
C MET A 5 -1.51 -12.42 9.65
N ALA A 6 -1.18 -13.46 10.41
CA ALA A 6 -0.15 -13.37 11.44
C ALA A 6 1.25 -13.32 10.82
N VAL A 7 2.20 -12.67 11.50
CA VAL A 7 3.60 -12.55 11.03
C VAL A 7 4.23 -13.90 10.67
N PRO A 8 4.13 -14.97 11.49
CA PRO A 8 4.70 -16.27 11.13
C PRO A 8 4.10 -16.87 9.85
N ALA A 9 2.83 -16.58 9.56
CA ALA A 9 2.19 -17.07 8.35
C ALA A 9 2.69 -16.33 7.09
N LEU A 10 2.95 -15.02 7.19
CA LEU A 10 3.58 -14.25 6.12
C LEU A 10 5.00 -14.76 5.85
N GLU A 11 5.79 -14.98 6.90
CA GLU A 11 7.15 -15.51 6.77
C GLU A 11 7.16 -16.90 6.11
N ALA A 12 6.31 -17.83 6.58
CA ALA A 12 6.20 -19.15 5.98
C ALA A 12 5.78 -19.11 4.51
N ARG A 13 4.85 -18.21 4.16
CA ARG A 13 4.41 -17.99 2.77
C ARG A 13 5.56 -17.52 1.87
N ARG A 14 6.37 -16.57 2.36
CA ARG A 14 7.53 -16.05 1.64
C ARG A 14 8.64 -17.10 1.51
N ALA A 15 8.90 -17.85 2.58
CA ALA A 15 9.88 -18.95 2.57
C ALA A 15 9.49 -20.08 1.61
N ALA A 16 8.18 -20.33 1.44
CA ALA A 16 7.67 -21.30 0.47
C ALA A 16 7.71 -20.80 -1.00
N GLY A 17 8.26 -19.61 -1.27
CA GLY A 17 8.35 -19.05 -2.62
C GLY A 17 7.01 -18.66 -3.22
N GLN A 18 5.95 -18.55 -2.43
CA GLN A 18 4.63 -18.15 -2.93
C GLN A 18 4.65 -16.67 -3.32
N ARG A 19 4.21 -16.35 -4.54
CA ARG A 19 4.11 -14.96 -5.00
C ARG A 19 3.32 -14.15 -3.97
N THR A 20 3.99 -13.12 -3.45
CA THR A 20 3.48 -12.26 -2.38
C THR A 20 3.99 -10.85 -2.66
N VAL A 21 3.06 -9.94 -2.95
CA VAL A 21 3.35 -8.51 -3.06
C VAL A 21 3.03 -7.91 -1.70
N VAL A 22 4.02 -7.31 -1.05
CA VAL A 22 3.85 -6.63 0.23
C VAL A 22 3.77 -5.14 -0.06
N LEU A 23 2.65 -4.51 0.30
CA LEU A 23 2.47 -3.07 0.16
C LEU A 23 2.66 -2.41 1.52
N ASP A 24 3.56 -1.44 1.58
CA ASP A 24 3.74 -0.57 2.74
C ASP A 24 2.91 0.70 2.53
N VAL A 25 1.72 0.69 3.12
CA VAL A 25 0.72 1.77 3.03
C VAL A 25 0.78 2.70 4.25
N ARG A 26 1.95 2.86 4.86
CA ARG A 26 2.12 3.69 6.07
C ARG A 26 1.66 5.12 5.81
N TRP A 27 0.87 5.64 6.74
CA TRP A 27 0.34 7.00 6.69
C TRP A 27 0.04 7.47 8.12
N ALA A 28 0.37 8.72 8.41
CA ALA A 28 0.06 9.34 9.69
C ALA A 28 -0.44 10.77 9.49
N LEU A 29 -1.50 11.14 10.22
CA LEU A 29 -2.09 12.47 10.13
C LEU A 29 -1.07 13.54 10.58
N GLY A 30 -0.75 14.47 9.68
CA GLY A 30 0.21 15.54 9.95
C GLY A 30 1.67 15.17 9.67
N ASP A 31 1.94 13.96 9.18
CA ASP A 31 3.27 13.52 8.80
C ASP A 31 3.34 13.22 7.29
N PRO A 32 4.01 14.07 6.49
CA PRO A 32 4.16 13.85 5.06
C PRO A 32 5.35 12.92 4.72
N HIS A 33 6.17 12.51 5.69
CA HIS A 33 7.45 11.85 5.46
C HIS A 33 7.37 10.32 5.35
N GLY A 34 6.20 9.79 4.96
CA GLY A 34 5.98 8.34 4.85
C GLY A 34 7.02 7.63 3.98
N ARG A 35 7.46 8.29 2.90
CA ARG A 35 8.48 7.73 2.00
C ARG A 35 9.86 7.66 2.66
N GLU A 36 10.25 8.69 3.39
CA GLU A 36 11.50 8.73 4.14
C GLU A 36 11.53 7.64 5.20
N HIS A 37 10.44 7.49 5.98
CA HIS A 37 10.32 6.40 6.95
C HIS A 37 10.45 5.03 6.30
N TYR A 38 9.86 4.85 5.11
CA TYR A 38 10.00 3.61 4.35
C TYR A 38 11.47 3.38 3.97
N LEU A 39 12.18 4.40 3.50
CA LEU A 39 13.60 4.30 3.15
C LEU A 39 14.50 4.02 4.36
N GLU A 40 14.14 4.52 5.54
CA GLU A 40 14.83 4.22 6.80
C GLU A 40 14.66 2.76 7.24
N GLY A 41 13.50 2.16 6.94
CA GLY A 41 13.26 0.75 7.25
C GLY A 41 11.90 0.25 6.74
N HIS A 42 11.94 -0.86 6.00
CA HIS A 42 10.76 -1.56 5.49
C HIS A 42 11.03 -3.06 5.37
N LEU A 43 9.96 -3.84 5.18
CA LEU A 43 10.09 -5.29 4.94
C LEU A 43 10.77 -5.55 3.59
N PRO A 44 11.68 -6.54 3.48
CA PRO A 44 12.39 -6.79 2.23
C PRO A 44 11.45 -7.06 1.04
N GLY A 45 11.61 -6.28 -0.03
CA GLY A 45 10.79 -6.40 -1.24
C GLY A 45 9.38 -5.82 -1.12
N ALA A 46 9.06 -5.11 -0.03
CA ALA A 46 7.84 -4.32 0.02
C ALA A 46 7.87 -3.19 -1.03
N VAL A 47 6.69 -2.72 -1.42
CA VAL A 47 6.51 -1.54 -2.28
C VAL A 47 5.87 -0.46 -1.44
N PHE A 48 6.48 0.72 -1.38
CA PHE A 48 5.85 1.89 -0.77
C PHE A 48 4.66 2.35 -1.61
N VAL A 49 3.52 2.58 -0.97
CA VAL A 49 2.29 3.08 -1.60
C VAL A 49 1.85 4.34 -0.85
N ASP A 50 1.89 5.48 -1.52
CA ASP A 50 1.41 6.74 -0.95
C ASP A 50 -0.12 6.78 -0.93
N LEU A 51 -0.70 6.66 0.27
CA LEU A 51 -2.15 6.69 0.46
C LEU A 51 -2.81 7.91 -0.20
N ALA A 52 -2.18 9.08 -0.15
CA ALA A 52 -2.81 10.32 -0.59
C ALA A 52 -2.87 10.45 -2.12
N THR A 53 -1.93 9.85 -2.84
CA THR A 53 -1.79 10.01 -4.30
C THR A 53 -2.08 8.73 -5.09
N GLU A 54 -1.93 7.56 -4.45
CA GLU A 54 -2.02 6.26 -5.11
C GLU A 54 -3.28 5.47 -4.70
N LEU A 55 -3.83 5.73 -3.51
CA LEU A 55 -5.06 5.10 -3.00
C LEU A 55 -6.23 6.08 -2.85
N ALA A 56 -6.01 7.35 -3.19
CA ALA A 56 -6.99 8.41 -3.10
C ALA A 56 -6.87 9.39 -4.26
N THR A 57 -7.95 10.11 -4.54
CA THR A 57 -7.96 11.24 -5.47
C THR A 57 -7.84 12.56 -4.70
N PRO A 58 -7.60 13.70 -5.37
CA PRO A 58 -7.62 14.99 -4.71
C PRO A 58 -8.88 15.23 -3.85
N ALA A 59 -8.66 15.78 -2.66
CA ALA A 59 -9.72 16.06 -1.72
C ALA A 59 -10.72 17.08 -2.27
N THR A 60 -12.00 16.91 -1.93
CA THR A 60 -13.05 17.90 -2.22
C THR A 60 -13.99 18.01 -1.02
N PRO A 61 -14.63 19.19 -0.78
CA PRO A 61 -15.57 19.34 0.33
C PRO A 61 -16.71 18.30 0.31
N ALA A 62 -17.14 17.89 -0.90
CA ALA A 62 -18.22 16.93 -1.07
C ALA A 62 -17.80 15.46 -0.85
N ARG A 63 -16.51 15.12 -1.05
CA ARG A 63 -16.03 13.72 -1.00
C ARG A 63 -15.02 13.43 0.13
N GLY A 64 -14.67 14.44 0.93
CA GLY A 64 -13.76 14.30 2.07
C GLY A 64 -12.27 14.37 1.71
N ARG A 65 -11.42 13.97 2.66
CA ARG A 65 -9.95 14.13 2.61
C ARG A 65 -9.21 13.09 1.76
N HIS A 66 -9.79 11.90 1.62
CA HIS A 66 -9.22 10.81 0.81
C HIS A 66 -10.33 10.10 0.03
N PRO A 67 -10.94 10.76 -0.97
CA PRO A 67 -11.94 10.10 -1.81
C PRO A 67 -11.33 8.93 -2.56
N LEU A 68 -12.10 7.84 -2.70
CA LEU A 68 -11.66 6.68 -3.47
C LEU A 68 -11.47 7.04 -4.96
N PRO A 69 -10.41 6.51 -5.60
CA PRO A 69 -10.24 6.53 -7.04
C PRO A 69 -11.32 5.71 -7.74
N THR A 70 -11.46 5.94 -9.04
CA THR A 70 -12.22 5.03 -9.90
C THR A 70 -11.51 3.68 -10.01
N ASP A 71 -12.25 2.64 -10.37
CA ASP A 71 -11.67 1.31 -10.58
C ASP A 71 -10.54 1.32 -11.61
N ALA A 72 -10.67 2.12 -12.67
CA ALA A 72 -9.66 2.23 -13.73
C ALA A 72 -8.35 2.88 -13.24
N GLU A 73 -8.46 3.98 -12.49
CA GLU A 73 -7.30 4.65 -11.88
C GLU A 73 -6.61 3.72 -10.87
N PHE A 74 -7.37 3.07 -9.99
CA PHE A 74 -6.81 2.12 -9.03
C PHE A 74 -6.11 0.94 -9.72
N GLN A 75 -6.70 0.41 -10.78
CA GLN A 75 -6.10 -0.69 -11.53
C GLN A 75 -4.77 -0.29 -12.20
N GLU A 76 -4.67 0.95 -12.68
CA GLU A 76 -3.41 1.48 -13.21
C GLU A 76 -2.32 1.55 -12.14
N THR A 77 -2.65 2.12 -10.99
CA THR A 77 -1.71 2.21 -9.87
C THR A 77 -1.30 0.82 -9.35
N ALA A 78 -2.26 -0.11 -9.26
CA ALA A 78 -2.00 -1.48 -8.81
C ALA A 78 -0.99 -2.24 -9.69
N ARG A 79 -1.02 -1.99 -11.01
CA ARG A 79 -0.02 -2.55 -11.94
C ARG A 79 1.38 -2.02 -11.65
N HIS A 80 1.52 -0.75 -11.26
CA HIS A 80 2.81 -0.18 -10.87
C HIS A 80 3.39 -0.84 -9.61
N TRP A 81 2.55 -1.36 -8.71
CA TRP A 81 3.00 -2.14 -7.56
C TRP A 81 3.33 -3.60 -7.88
N GLY A 82 3.20 -4.02 -9.15
CA GLY A 82 3.45 -5.38 -9.59
C GLY A 82 2.26 -6.33 -9.41
N ILE A 83 1.04 -5.80 -9.24
CA ILE A 83 -0.22 -6.56 -9.29
C ILE A 83 -0.73 -6.56 -10.73
N ASN A 84 -0.25 -7.57 -11.47
CA ASN A 84 -0.62 -7.88 -12.85
C ASN A 84 -1.40 -9.20 -12.91
#